data_AF-A0A1B6EIE5-F1
#
_entry.id   AF-A0A1B6EIE5-F1
#
_cell.length_a   1.000
_cell.length_b   1.000
_cell.length_c   1.000
_cell.angle_alpha   90.00
_cell.angle_beta   90.00
_cell.angle_gamma   90.00
#
_symmetry.space_group_name_H-M   'P 1'
#
loop_
_entity.id
_entity.type
_entity.pdbx_description
1 polymer ?
#
loop_
_entity_poly.entity_id
_entity_poly.type
_entity_poly.pdbx_seq_one_letter_code
_entity_poly.pdbx_strand_id
1 'polypeptide(L)'
;LQKAENKWHDVVEGNLIIKQGFIDKRKSTNVVKGVLSRKTRMLFLTLGPHLYYADPETGELKGEFGWTSELKVRARTFKTFYLYCNGLKGERTYSLQENDSHALEWIDAIDEMHRAVFGKKAIITST
;
A
#
# COMPACT_ATOMS: atom_id res chain seq x y z
N LEU A 1 -3.93 -23.33 -3.78
CA LEU A 1 -3.23 -22.83 -4.99
C LEU A 1 -2.25 -21.73 -4.60
N GLN A 2 -2.69 -20.56 -4.11
CA GLN A 2 -1.75 -19.47 -3.73
C GLN A 2 -0.63 -19.89 -2.76
N LYS A 3 -0.94 -20.65 -1.70
CA LYS A 3 0.07 -21.16 -0.76
C LYS A 3 1.18 -22.00 -1.42
N ALA A 4 0.86 -22.72 -2.49
CA ALA A 4 1.81 -23.58 -3.19
C ALA A 4 2.56 -22.86 -4.31
N GLU A 5 1.96 -21.82 -4.91
CA GLU A 5 2.43 -21.21 -6.17
C GLU A 5 3.03 -19.81 -5.97
N ASN A 6 2.67 -19.12 -4.89
CA ASN A 6 3.12 -17.76 -4.64
C ASN A 6 4.15 -17.72 -3.51
N LYS A 7 5.42 -17.46 -3.86
CA LYS A 7 6.54 -17.34 -2.92
C LYS A 7 6.33 -16.30 -1.81
N TRP A 8 5.40 -15.36 -2.00
CA TRP A 8 5.10 -14.30 -1.05
C TRP A 8 4.03 -14.69 -0.03
N HIS A 9 3.38 -15.84 -0.16
CA HIS A 9 2.27 -16.23 0.69
C HIS A 9 2.67 -16.29 2.18
N ASP A 10 3.83 -16.89 2.48
CA ASP A 10 4.32 -16.98 3.86
C ASP A 10 4.81 -15.62 4.39
N VAL A 11 5.23 -14.72 3.50
CA VAL A 11 5.69 -13.36 3.85
C VAL A 11 4.54 -12.48 4.34
N VAL A 12 3.32 -12.73 3.85
CA VAL A 12 2.11 -11.99 4.26
C VAL A 12 1.30 -12.72 5.33
N GLU A 13 1.99 -13.48 6.18
CA GLU A 13 1.41 -14.18 7.33
C GLU A 13 0.33 -15.22 6.92
N GLY A 14 0.41 -15.75 5.70
CA GLY A 14 -0.57 -16.69 5.16
C GLY A 14 -1.90 -16.06 4.73
N ASN A 15 -2.01 -14.73 4.76
CA ASN A 15 -3.19 -14.02 4.27
C ASN A 15 -3.32 -14.17 2.75
N LEU A 16 -4.56 -14.27 2.26
CA LEU A 16 -4.82 -14.39 0.82
C LEU A 16 -4.50 -13.06 0.13
N ILE A 17 -3.50 -13.06 -0.75
CA ILE A 17 -3.12 -11.93 -1.58
C ILE A 17 -4.16 -11.72 -2.68
N ILE A 18 -4.75 -10.52 -2.73
CA ILE A 18 -5.73 -10.10 -3.74
C ILE A 18 -5.07 -9.29 -4.85
N LYS A 19 -4.09 -8.45 -4.51
CA LYS A 19 -3.27 -7.71 -5.48
C LYS A 19 -1.84 -7.64 -4.98
N GLN A 20 -0.87 -7.80 -5.88
CA GLN A 20 0.55 -7.59 -5.60
C GLN A 20 1.25 -6.89 -6.77
N GLY A 21 2.34 -6.17 -6.49
CA GLY A 21 3.09 -5.48 -7.53
C GLY A 21 4.25 -4.65 -6.98
N PHE A 22 5.19 -4.30 -7.86
CA PHE A 22 6.34 -3.47 -7.51
C PHE A 22 5.94 -2.00 -7.40
N ILE A 23 6.38 -1.34 -6.33
CA ILE A 23 6.21 0.10 -6.15
C ILE A 23 7.50 0.73 -5.62
N ASP A 24 7.71 1.99 -5.97
CA ASP A 24 8.69 2.86 -5.34
C ASP A 24 8.05 3.61 -4.17
N LYS A 25 8.51 3.29 -2.96
CA LYS A 25 8.01 3.85 -1.71
C LYS A 25 8.87 5.04 -1.29
N ARG A 26 8.20 6.18 -1.02
CA ARG A 26 8.80 7.35 -0.35
C ARG A 26 7.97 7.70 0.90
N LYS A 27 8.61 7.64 2.07
CA LYS A 27 7.98 8.07 3.34
C LYS A 27 8.04 9.59 3.42
N SER A 28 6.88 10.24 3.49
CA SER A 28 6.78 11.69 3.68
C SER A 28 6.59 11.96 5.17
N THR A 29 7.66 11.87 5.95
CA THR A 29 7.65 12.36 7.33
C THR A 29 8.67 13.48 7.46
N ASN A 30 8.16 14.72 7.42
CA ASN A 30 8.77 15.96 7.91
C ASN A 30 10.11 16.42 7.31
N VAL A 31 10.03 17.50 6.52
CA VAL A 31 10.83 18.75 6.62
C VAL A 31 12.30 18.63 7.08
N VAL A 32 13.07 17.68 6.56
CA VAL A 32 14.53 17.77 6.62
C VAL A 32 15.05 17.67 5.19
N LYS A 33 15.69 18.75 4.72
CA LYS A 33 16.43 18.81 3.45
C LYS A 33 17.44 17.66 3.42
N GLY A 34 17.12 16.61 2.67
CA GLY A 34 17.99 15.46 2.44
C GLY A 34 17.39 14.56 1.36
N VAL A 35 18.24 13.98 0.52
CA VAL A 35 17.84 13.10 -0.60
C VAL A 35 17.05 11.91 -0.05
N LEU A 36 15.72 11.98 -0.18
CA LEU A 36 14.83 10.87 0.15
C LEU A 36 15.05 9.76 -0.87
N SER A 37 15.74 8.69 -0.47
CA SER A 37 15.92 7.50 -1.30
C SER A 37 14.55 6.86 -1.56
N ARG A 38 14.20 6.73 -2.84
CA ARG A 38 13.12 5.85 -3.27
C ARG A 38 13.56 4.43 -2.98
N LYS A 39 12.71 3.65 -2.32
CA LYS A 39 12.97 2.22 -2.10
C LYS A 39 11.93 1.43 -2.87
N THR A 40 12.39 0.61 -3.80
CA THR A 40 11.54 -0.33 -4.51
C THR A 40 11.10 -1.42 -3.53
N ARG A 41 9.80 -1.72 -3.51
CA ARG A 41 9.15 -2.68 -2.63
C ARG A 41 8.17 -3.51 -3.40
N MET A 42 7.98 -4.76 -3.00
CA MET A 42 6.80 -5.53 -3.39
C MET A 42 5.66 -5.13 -2.44
N LEU A 43 4.56 -4.62 -2.98
CA LEU A 43 3.34 -4.26 -2.25
C LEU A 43 2.33 -5.40 -2.34
N PHE A 44 1.62 -5.67 -1.25
CA PHE A 44 0.56 -6.68 -1.21
C PHE A 44 -0.69 -6.10 -0.57
N LEU A 45 -1.82 -6.25 -1.23
CA LEU A 45 -3.14 -6.13 -0.64
C LEU A 45 -3.66 -7.54 -0.36
N THR A 46 -4.10 -7.79 0.87
CA THR A 46 -4.59 -9.10 1.31
C THR A 46 -5.97 -9.03 1.95
N LEU A 47 -6.65 -10.17 2.04
CA LEU A 47 -7.84 -10.32 2.88
C LEU A 47 -7.47 -10.13 4.37
N GLY A 48 -8.35 -9.51 5.15
CA GLY A 48 -8.07 -9.17 6.54
C GLY A 48 -8.76 -7.88 6.98
N PRO A 49 -8.43 -6.69 6.43
CA PRO A 49 -7.53 -6.35 5.32
C PRO A 49 -6.13 -5.88 5.77
N HIS A 50 -5.10 -6.19 4.97
CA HIS A 50 -3.75 -5.67 5.21
C HIS A 50 -3.08 -5.16 3.94
N LEU A 51 -2.21 -4.16 4.11
CA LEU A 51 -1.35 -3.65 3.06
C LEU A 51 0.12 -3.81 3.47
N TYR A 52 0.73 -4.92 3.06
CA TYR A 52 2.11 -5.27 3.40
C TYR A 52 3.09 -4.75 2.36
N TYR A 53 4.34 -4.51 2.77
CA TYR A 53 5.43 -4.27 1.83
C TYR A 53 6.70 -5.05 2.21
N ALA A 54 7.24 -5.79 1.23
CA ALA A 54 8.47 -6.56 1.38
C ALA A 54 9.60 -5.99 0.51
N ASP A 55 10.81 -6.36 0.86
CA ASP A 55 11.98 -6.10 0.03
C ASP A 55 12.04 -7.15 -1.10
N PRO A 56 12.03 -6.73 -2.37
CA PRO A 56 11.90 -7.65 -3.49
C PRO A 56 13.13 -8.53 -3.71
N GLU A 57 14.31 -8.10 -3.26
CA GLU A 57 15.57 -8.81 -3.43
C GLU A 57 15.73 -9.90 -2.38
N THR A 58 15.46 -9.55 -1.11
CA THR A 58 15.66 -10.46 0.03
C THR A 58 14.43 -11.30 0.36
N GLY A 59 13.24 -10.88 -0.09
CA GLY A 59 11.97 -11.50 0.30
C GLY A 59 11.46 -11.08 1.68
N GLU A 60 12.23 -10.27 2.42
CA GLU A 60 11.95 -9.93 3.80
C GLU A 60 10.79 -8.93 3.94
N LEU A 61 9.84 -9.22 4.83
CA LEU A 61 8.75 -8.30 5.18
C LEU A 61 9.32 -7.06 5.87
N LYS A 62 9.15 -5.87 5.27
CA LYS A 62 9.64 -4.60 5.83
C LYS A 62 8.58 -3.84 6.63
N GLY A 63 7.36 -4.36 6.65
CA GLY A 63 6.26 -3.88 7.49
C GLY A 63 4.92 -3.84 6.75
N GLU A 64 3.93 -3.28 7.44
CA GLU A 64 2.61 -2.99 6.89
C GLU A 64 2.30 -1.48 6.95
N PHE A 65 1.41 -1.04 6.08
CA PHE A 65 0.70 0.22 6.28
C PHE A 65 -0.45 -0.05 7.24
N GLY A 66 -0.51 0.71 8.33
CA GLY A 66 -1.56 0.53 9.34
C GLY A 66 -2.93 0.78 8.72
N TRP A 67 -3.64 -0.31 8.42
CA TRP A 67 -4.98 -0.25 7.86
C TRP A 67 -5.98 0.05 8.98
N THR A 68 -6.73 1.12 8.83
CA THR A 68 -7.76 1.56 9.77
C THR A 68 -8.96 2.04 8.96
N SER A 69 -10.09 2.27 9.63
CA SER A 69 -11.25 2.91 9.00
C SER A 69 -10.97 4.34 8.53
N GLU A 70 -9.86 4.94 8.94
CA GLU A 70 -9.48 6.34 8.66
C GLU A 70 -8.40 6.39 7.57
N LEU A 71 -8.02 5.23 7.03
CA LEU A 71 -7.15 5.12 5.87
C LEU A 71 -7.78 5.86 4.70
N LYS A 72 -6.97 6.71 4.05
CA LYS A 72 -7.40 7.40 2.84
C LYS A 72 -6.39 7.22 1.73
N VAL A 73 -6.87 7.20 0.50
CA VAL A 73 -6.05 7.06 -0.70
C VAL A 73 -6.38 8.14 -1.72
N ARG A 74 -5.38 8.67 -2.42
CA ARG A 74 -5.55 9.71 -3.45
C ARG A 74 -4.58 9.55 -4.61
N ALA A 75 -5.08 9.59 -5.84
CA ALA A 75 -4.23 9.70 -7.01
C ALA A 75 -3.50 11.05 -7.04
N ARG A 76 -2.22 11.06 -7.38
CA ARG A 76 -1.47 12.27 -7.75
C ARG A 76 -1.31 12.35 -9.27
N THR A 77 -0.93 11.22 -9.87
CA THR A 77 -0.79 11.03 -11.31
C THR A 77 -1.26 9.60 -11.64
N PHE A 78 -1.26 9.22 -12.91
CA PHE A 78 -1.52 7.84 -13.32
C PHE A 78 -0.46 6.83 -12.84
N LYS A 79 0.73 7.30 -12.43
CA LYS A 79 1.80 6.47 -11.85
C LYS A 79 1.92 6.59 -10.34
N THR A 80 1.43 7.66 -9.73
CA THR A 80 1.72 7.98 -8.33
C THR A 80 0.44 8.19 -7.56
N PHE A 81 0.33 7.53 -6.40
CA PHE A 81 -0.75 7.73 -5.45
C PHE A 81 -0.21 7.95 -4.04
N TYR A 82 -1.03 8.58 -3.21
CA TYR A 82 -0.76 8.84 -1.80
C TYR A 82 -1.63 7.95 -0.93
N LEU A 83 -1.00 7.37 0.09
CA LEU A 83 -1.66 6.65 1.15
C LEU A 83 -1.53 7.46 2.45
N TYR A 84 -2.66 7.85 3.01
CA TYR A 84 -2.78 8.58 4.27
C TYR A 84 -3.20 7.59 5.34
N CYS A 85 -2.24 7.10 6.10
CA CYS A 85 -2.47 6.20 7.22
C CYS A 85 -2.69 7.06 8.47
N ASN A 86 -3.95 7.36 8.76
CA ASN A 86 -4.35 8.07 9.96
C ASN A 86 -4.89 7.03 10.95
N GLY A 87 -4.24 6.90 12.11
CA GLY A 87 -4.64 5.89 13.09
C GLY A 87 -3.96 6.11 14.44
N LEU A 88 -4.03 5.10 15.30
CA LEU A 88 -3.52 5.15 16.68
C LEU A 88 -2.03 5.55 16.80
N LYS A 89 -1.24 5.29 15.74
CA LYS A 89 0.21 5.59 15.69
C LYS A 89 0.52 6.97 15.07
N GLY A 90 -0.48 7.83 14.92
CA GLY A 90 -0.38 9.18 14.34
C GLY A 90 -0.52 9.21 12.82
N GLU A 91 -0.52 10.43 12.25
CA GLU A 91 -0.67 10.66 10.82
C GLU A 91 0.62 10.33 10.05
N ARG A 92 0.51 9.48 9.03
CA ARG A 92 1.63 9.16 8.12
C ARG A 92 1.16 9.20 6.68
N THR A 93 1.88 9.97 5.86
CA THR A 93 1.64 10.01 4.41
C THR A 93 2.77 9.28 3.67
N TYR A 94 2.39 8.38 2.78
CA TYR A 94 3.31 7.66 1.91
C TYR A 94 3.02 8.02 0.45
N SER A 95 4.07 8.36 -0.29
CA SER A 95 4.00 8.49 -1.74
C SER A 95 4.44 7.16 -2.33
N LEU A 96 3.54 6.53 -3.08
CA LEU A 96 3.78 5.26 -3.77
C LEU A 96 3.73 5.53 -5.26
N GLN A 97 4.82 5.20 -5.95
CA GLN A 97 4.92 5.31 -7.40
C GLN A 97 4.97 3.89 -7.97
N GLU A 98 4.05 3.60 -8.87
CA GLU A 98 3.97 2.35 -9.60
C GLU A 98 4.72 2.54 -10.94
N ASN A 99 5.45 1.51 -11.37
CA ASN A 99 6.38 1.62 -12.50
C ASN A 99 5.66 1.52 -13.85
N ASP A 100 4.61 0.71 -13.91
CA ASP A 100 3.91 0.30 -15.12
C ASP A 100 2.65 1.13 -15.44
N SER A 101 2.34 2.17 -14.65
CA SER A 101 1.18 3.09 -14.79
C SER A 101 -0.18 2.58 -14.30
N HIS A 102 -0.21 1.62 -13.39
CA HIS A 102 -1.41 1.01 -12.82
C HIS A 102 -1.78 1.57 -11.44
N ALA A 103 -1.47 2.85 -11.15
CA ALA A 103 -1.77 3.44 -9.84
C ALA A 103 -3.28 3.51 -9.56
N LEU A 104 -4.11 3.72 -10.58
CA LEU A 104 -5.56 3.76 -10.42
C LEU A 104 -6.13 2.41 -9.98
N GLU A 105 -5.62 1.29 -10.51
CA GLU A 105 -6.05 -0.04 -10.08
C GLU A 105 -5.73 -0.34 -8.61
N TRP A 106 -4.61 0.20 -8.11
CA TRP A 106 -4.30 0.11 -6.68
C TRP A 106 -5.29 0.91 -5.85
N ILE A 107 -5.66 2.10 -6.30
CA ILE A 107 -6.67 2.94 -5.63
C ILE A 107 -8.01 2.23 -5.59
N ASP A 108 -8.45 1.68 -6.72
CA ASP A 108 -9.73 0.98 -6.83
C ASP A 108 -9.76 -0.27 -5.95
N ALA A 109 -8.70 -1.09 -5.97
CA ALA A 109 -8.61 -2.28 -5.12
C ALA A 109 -8.58 -1.93 -3.62
N ILE A 110 -7.90 -0.84 -3.25
CA ILE A 110 -7.88 -0.36 -1.85
C ILE A 110 -9.26 0.15 -1.44
N ASP A 111 -9.94 0.91 -2.30
CA ASP A 111 -11.29 1.43 -2.02
C ASP A 111 -12.31 0.31 -1.91
N GLU A 112 -12.28 -0.66 -2.82
CA GLU A 112 -13.17 -1.82 -2.80
C GLU A 112 -13.00 -2.61 -1.50
N MET A 113 -11.76 -2.93 -1.12
CA MET A 113 -11.47 -3.61 0.14
C MET A 113 -11.93 -2.79 1.35
N HIS A 114 -11.66 -1.48 1.36
CA HIS A 114 -12.04 -0.61 2.46
C HIS A 114 -13.57 -0.51 2.60
N ARG A 115 -14.30 -0.46 1.49
CA ARG A 115 -15.78 -0.48 1.48
C ARG A 115 -16.33 -1.81 1.95
N ALA A 116 -15.72 -2.93 1.54
CA ALA A 116 -16.14 -4.26 1.99
C ALA A 116 -16.00 -4.42 3.51
N VAL A 117 -14.95 -3.85 4.10
CA VAL A 117 -14.65 -4.00 5.54
C VAL A 117 -15.36 -2.95 6.41
N PHE A 118 -15.47 -1.70 5.95
CA PHE A 118 -15.97 -0.59 6.78
C PHE A 118 -17.24 0.09 6.24
N GLY A 119 -17.76 -0.31 5.08
CA GLY A 119 -18.95 0.28 4.47
C GLY A 119 -18.76 1.71 3.94
N LYS A 120 -17.53 2.25 3.91
CA LYS A 120 -17.24 3.62 3.46
C LYS A 120 -16.03 3.68 2.52
N LYS A 121 -15.99 4.70 1.66
CA LYS A 121 -14.89 4.91 0.71
C LYS A 121 -13.60 5.34 1.42
N ALA A 122 -12.47 4.88 0.90
CA ALA A 122 -11.13 5.37 1.25
C ALA A 122 -10.68 6.50 0.31
N ILE A 123 -11.26 6.61 -0.88
CA ILE A 123 -10.85 7.60 -1.89
C ILE A 123 -11.17 9.02 -1.40
N ILE A 124 -10.17 9.91 -1.47
CA ILE A 124 -10.36 11.35 -1.41
C ILE A 124 -10.45 11.91 -2.83
N THR A 125 -11.63 12.35 -3.25
CA THR A 125 -11.78 13.21 -4.42
C THR A 125 -11.45 14.64 -4.01
N SER A 126 -10.63 15.35 -4.79
CA SER A 126 -10.55 16.81 -4.67
C SER A 126 -11.95 17.37 -4.98
N THR A 127 -12.56 18.03 -4.00
CA THR A 127 -13.71 18.94 -4.21
C THR A 127 -13.31 20.09 -5.12
#